data_AF-A0A1I2TCF1-F1
#
_entry.id   AF-A0A1I2TCF1-F1
#
_cell.length_a   1.000
_cell.length_b   1.000
_cell.length_c   1.000
_cell.angle_alpha   90.00
_cell.angle_beta   90.00
_cell.angle_gamma   90.00
#
_symmetry.space_group_name_H-M   'P 1'
#
loop_
_entity.id
_entity.type
_entity.pdbx_description
1 polymer ?
#
loop_
_entity_poly.entity_id
_entity_poly.type
_entity_poly.pdbx_seq_one_letter_code
_entity_poly.pdbx_strand_id
1 'polypeptide(L)'
;MNECLVAALALNKGGEIEDEGFVVVDEKHNRVKIKSPAYVAMHRLSTNKVFTVKRMAEFFCNGEDLSKLAKDFPANAHIIKYYDWQFAEMKHKAEDMMLYSRRLYEEYDHDRKAVAMTIKDSPYAWAGFKAIGNEKDITDIMGVLVPANVEKLIAEYPEISN
;
A
#
# COMPACT_ATOMS: atom_id res chain seq x y z
N MET A 1 -27.01 -10.41 15.14
CA MET A 1 -25.86 -10.20 14.24
C MET A 1 -24.53 -10.72 14.80
N ASN A 2 -24.36 -10.85 16.13
CA ASN A 2 -23.09 -11.27 16.75
C ASN A 2 -22.91 -12.79 16.94
N GLU A 3 -23.96 -13.61 16.72
CA GLU A 3 -23.96 -15.04 17.03
C GLU A 3 -22.97 -15.85 16.19
N CYS A 4 -22.85 -15.55 14.89
CA CYS A 4 -21.88 -16.20 14.01
C CYS A 4 -20.44 -15.93 14.44
N LEU A 5 -20.17 -14.72 14.93
CA LEU A 5 -18.84 -14.32 15.39
C LEU A 5 -18.48 -15.03 16.71
N VAL A 6 -19.44 -15.12 17.63
CA VAL A 6 -19.30 -15.86 18.89
C VAL A 6 -19.08 -17.34 18.63
N ALA A 7 -19.82 -17.94 17.69
CA ALA A 7 -19.62 -19.33 17.28
C ALA A 7 -18.23 -19.55 16.67
N ALA A 8 -17.78 -18.66 15.79
CA ALA A 8 -16.45 -18.76 15.17
C ALA A 8 -15.31 -18.62 16.19
N LEU A 9 -15.49 -17.77 17.21
CA LEU A 9 -14.54 -17.62 18.33
C LEU A 9 -14.54 -18.84 19.26
N ALA A 10 -15.69 -19.50 19.43
CA ALA A 10 -15.80 -20.68 20.28
C ALA A 10 -15.02 -21.90 19.75
N LEU A 11 -14.77 -21.96 18.43
CA LEU A 11 -14.00 -23.04 17.80
C LEU A 11 -12.54 -23.10 18.27
N ASN A 12 -11.91 -21.96 18.60
CA ASN A 12 -10.49 -21.90 18.93
C ASN A 12 -10.25 -21.55 20.41
N LYS A 13 -10.99 -22.19 21.33
CA LYS A 13 -10.96 -21.90 22.79
C LYS A 13 -9.81 -22.55 23.57
N GLY A 14 -8.96 -23.35 22.92
CA GLY A 14 -7.65 -23.75 23.44
C GLY A 14 -6.57 -22.94 22.74
N GLY A 15 -5.41 -22.71 23.36
CA GLY A 15 -4.34 -21.87 22.79
C GLY A 15 -3.80 -22.31 21.42
N GLU A 16 -4.26 -23.45 20.89
CA GLU A 16 -3.96 -23.95 19.55
C GLU A 16 -5.14 -23.64 18.61
N ILE A 17 -4.83 -22.94 17.50
CA ILE A 17 -5.81 -22.57 16.49
C ILE A 17 -5.89 -23.72 15.48
N GLU A 18 -6.79 -24.68 15.71
CA GLU A 18 -6.96 -25.86 14.87
C GLU A 18 -8.04 -25.68 13.80
N ASP A 19 -9.05 -24.84 14.07
CA ASP A 19 -10.27 -24.75 13.27
C ASP A 19 -10.37 -23.44 12.46
N GLU A 20 -10.45 -23.57 11.13
CA GLU A 20 -10.63 -22.45 10.19
C GLU A 20 -11.92 -21.67 10.42
N GLY A 21 -13.02 -22.38 10.71
CA GLY A 21 -14.36 -21.83 10.77
C GLY A 21 -15.42 -22.82 10.31
N PHE A 22 -16.57 -22.32 9.86
CA PHE A 22 -17.68 -23.14 9.39
C PHE A 22 -18.33 -22.56 8.13
N VAL A 23 -19.11 -23.39 7.45
CA VAL A 23 -19.84 -23.00 6.23
C VAL A 23 -21.34 -23.07 6.51
N VAL A 24 -22.03 -21.96 6.28
CA VAL A 24 -23.48 -21.91 6.34
C VAL A 24 -24.03 -22.11 4.94
N VAL A 25 -25.03 -22.99 4.82
CA VAL A 25 -25.69 -23.31 3.56
C VAL A 25 -27.17 -23.00 3.70
N ASP A 26 -27.74 -22.24 2.75
CA ASP A 26 -29.18 -21.99 2.72
C ASP A 26 -29.94 -23.09 1.94
N GLU A 27 -31.28 -23.02 1.94
CA GLU A 27 -32.14 -23.97 1.23
C GLU A 27 -31.91 -24.00 -0.29
N LYS A 28 -31.31 -22.95 -0.86
CA LYS A 28 -30.97 -22.83 -2.28
C LYS A 28 -29.52 -23.26 -2.56
N HIS A 29 -28.85 -23.90 -1.61
CA HIS A 29 -27.44 -24.31 -1.68
C HIS A 29 -26.44 -23.15 -1.85
N ASN A 30 -26.82 -21.91 -1.54
CA ASN A 30 -25.85 -20.81 -1.44
C ASN A 30 -25.00 -21.00 -0.20
N ARG A 31 -23.69 -20.71 -0.32
CA ARG A 31 -22.72 -20.97 0.74
C ARG A 31 -22.04 -19.69 1.18
N VAL A 32 -21.99 -19.48 2.49
CA VAL A 32 -21.18 -18.43 3.13
C VAL A 32 -20.16 -19.10 4.05
N LYS A 33 -18.88 -18.84 3.80
CA LYS A 33 -17.79 -19.30 4.67
C LYS A 33 -17.55 -18.27 5.77
N ILE A 34 -17.60 -18.70 7.02
CA ILE A 34 -17.38 -17.87 8.20
C ILE A 34 -16.12 -18.38 8.89
N LYS A 35 -15.05 -17.59 8.85
CA LYS A 35 -13.73 -17.96 9.41
C LYS A 35 -13.52 -17.36 10.78
N SER A 36 -12.79 -18.04 11.66
CA SER A 36 -12.44 -17.51 12.97
C SER A 36 -11.43 -16.35 12.82
N PRO A 37 -11.56 -15.27 13.61
CA PRO A 37 -10.60 -14.16 13.56
C PRO A 37 -9.16 -14.61 13.84
N ALA A 38 -8.99 -15.56 14.77
CA ALA A 38 -7.69 -16.12 15.15
C ALA A 38 -7.06 -16.90 13.98
N TYR A 39 -7.82 -17.75 13.28
CA TYR A 39 -7.35 -18.45 12.09
C TYR A 39 -7.06 -17.48 10.94
N VAL A 40 -7.89 -16.46 10.74
CA VAL A 40 -7.62 -15.44 9.72
C VAL A 40 -6.32 -14.69 10.03
N ALA A 41 -6.06 -14.38 11.31
CA ALA A 41 -4.82 -13.77 11.74
C ALA A 41 -3.62 -14.74 11.55
N MET A 42 -3.73 -16.00 11.95
CA MET A 42 -2.69 -17.00 11.77
C MET A 42 -2.40 -17.31 10.29
N HIS A 43 -3.44 -17.48 9.46
CA HIS A 43 -3.29 -17.68 8.02
C HIS A 43 -2.67 -16.45 7.35
N ARG A 44 -2.98 -15.23 7.81
CA ARG A 44 -2.24 -14.05 7.38
C ARG A 44 -0.78 -14.20 7.79
N LEU A 45 -0.47 -14.51 9.04
CA LEU A 45 0.91 -14.69 9.51
C LEU A 45 1.68 -15.83 8.79
N SER A 46 1.02 -16.92 8.40
CA SER A 46 1.65 -18.10 7.77
C SER A 46 1.76 -18.02 6.26
N THR A 47 1.02 -17.13 5.60
CA THR A 47 1.20 -16.89 4.18
C THR A 47 2.34 -15.88 4.00
N ASN A 48 3.51 -16.34 3.56
CA ASN A 48 4.73 -15.56 3.28
C ASN A 48 4.57 -14.31 2.38
N LYS A 49 3.36 -13.93 1.97
CA LYS A 49 3.06 -12.83 1.04
C LYS A 49 1.96 -11.89 1.55
N VAL A 50 1.86 -11.66 2.86
CA VAL A 50 0.92 -10.64 3.37
C VAL A 50 1.36 -9.22 3.00
N PHE A 51 2.66 -8.97 2.91
CA PHE A 51 3.22 -7.64 2.64
C PHE A 51 3.95 -7.62 1.30
N THR A 52 3.24 -7.93 0.22
CA THR A 52 3.74 -7.76 -1.15
C THR A 52 3.74 -6.30 -1.57
N VAL A 53 4.51 -5.95 -2.60
CA VAL A 53 4.51 -4.61 -3.21
C VAL A 53 3.10 -4.10 -3.49
N LYS A 54 2.28 -4.93 -4.12
CA LYS A 54 0.88 -4.60 -4.43
C LYS A 54 0.08 -4.21 -3.19
N ARG A 55 0.14 -5.04 -2.14
CA ARG A 55 -0.65 -4.82 -0.93
C ARG A 55 -0.16 -3.61 -0.14
N MET A 56 1.15 -3.37 -0.13
CA MET A 56 1.71 -2.19 0.50
C MET A 56 1.36 -0.92 -0.26
N ALA A 57 1.34 -0.97 -1.60
CA ALA A 57 0.87 0.13 -2.43
C ALA A 57 -0.62 0.45 -2.17
N GLU A 58 -1.47 -0.55 -1.98
CA GLU A 58 -2.87 -0.39 -1.58
C GLU A 58 -2.99 0.30 -0.21
N PHE A 59 -2.27 -0.19 0.81
CA PHE A 59 -2.26 0.42 2.15
C PHE A 59 -1.80 1.87 2.12
N PHE A 60 -0.74 2.17 1.37
CA PHE A 60 -0.24 3.52 1.19
C PHE A 60 -1.27 4.45 0.54
N CYS A 61 -1.89 4.03 -0.57
CA CYS A 61 -2.88 4.86 -1.28
C CYS A 61 -4.16 5.06 -0.47
N ASN A 62 -4.51 4.11 0.41
CA ASN A 62 -5.66 4.22 1.31
C ASN A 62 -5.37 5.08 2.57
N GLY A 63 -4.13 5.54 2.75
CA GLY A 63 -3.73 6.35 3.90
C GLY A 63 -3.64 5.56 5.20
N GLU A 64 -3.33 4.25 5.14
CA GLU A 64 -3.10 3.46 6.34
C GLU A 64 -1.80 3.85 7.05
N ASP A 65 -1.83 3.86 8.39
CA ASP A 65 -0.65 4.14 9.21
C ASP A 65 0.24 2.89 9.31
N LEU A 66 1.32 2.89 8.53
CA LEU A 66 2.33 1.82 8.52
C LEU A 66 3.08 1.67 9.85
N SER A 67 3.20 2.75 10.64
CA SER A 67 3.81 2.67 11.97
C SER A 67 2.92 1.90 12.94
N LYS A 68 1.61 2.06 12.85
CA LYS A 68 0.65 1.24 13.60
C LYS A 68 0.66 -0.21 13.10
N LEU A 69 0.65 -0.42 11.78
CA LEU A 69 0.71 -1.74 11.17
C LEU A 69 1.97 -2.51 11.63
N ALA A 70 3.12 -1.85 11.72
CA ALA A 70 4.36 -2.45 12.20
C ALA A 70 4.29 -2.86 13.70
N LYS A 71 3.51 -2.16 14.52
CA LYS A 71 3.28 -2.52 15.94
C LYS A 71 2.33 -3.72 16.06
N ASP A 72 1.31 -3.78 15.20
CA ASP A 72 0.34 -4.88 15.19
C ASP A 72 0.96 -6.19 14.64
N PHE A 73 1.99 -6.09 13.79
CA PHE A 73 2.70 -7.22 13.18
C PHE A 73 4.22 -7.17 13.45
N PRO A 74 4.66 -7.38 14.70
CA PRO A 74 6.08 -7.21 15.08
C PRO A 74 7.03 -8.16 14.32
N ALA A 75 6.58 -9.39 14.00
CA ALA A 75 7.37 -10.35 13.23
C ALA A 75 7.66 -9.85 11.80
N ASN A 76 6.76 -9.06 11.21
CA ASN A 76 6.91 -8.50 9.87
C ASN A 76 7.26 -7.00 9.88
N ALA A 77 7.54 -6.42 11.05
CA ALA A 77 7.83 -5.00 11.19
C ALA A 77 9.01 -4.55 10.31
N HIS A 78 9.99 -5.43 10.09
CA HIS A 78 11.12 -5.15 9.21
C HIS A 78 10.70 -4.98 7.74
N ILE A 79 9.76 -5.80 7.25
CA ILE A 79 9.17 -5.69 5.90
C ILE A 79 8.38 -4.39 5.80
N ILE A 80 7.52 -4.12 6.79
CA ILE A 80 6.67 -2.92 6.80
C ILE A 80 7.52 -1.64 6.80
N LYS A 81 8.58 -1.60 7.64
CA LYS A 81 9.52 -0.47 7.69
C LYS A 81 10.31 -0.28 6.40
N TYR A 82 10.65 -1.36 5.69
CA TYR A 82 11.29 -1.26 4.38
C TYR A 82 10.39 -0.52 3.39
N TYR A 83 9.10 -0.88 3.33
CA TYR A 83 8.15 -0.20 2.45
C TYR A 83 7.85 1.23 2.90
N ASP A 84 7.75 1.49 4.20
CA ASP A 84 7.61 2.85 4.74
C ASP A 84 8.77 3.76 4.27
N TRP A 85 10.01 3.24 4.32
CA TRP A 85 11.17 3.92 3.76
C TRP A 85 11.07 4.12 2.24
N GLN A 86 10.67 3.10 1.47
CA GLN A 86 10.46 3.20 0.01
C GLN A 86 9.43 4.29 -0.34
N PHE A 87 8.32 4.38 0.41
CA PHE A 87 7.30 5.41 0.19
C PHE A 87 7.80 6.81 0.54
N ALA A 88 8.58 6.96 1.61
CA ALA A 88 9.23 8.22 1.95
C ALA A 88 10.23 8.64 0.85
N GLU A 89 11.03 7.70 0.34
CA GLU A 89 11.98 7.96 -0.74
C GLU A 89 11.26 8.35 -2.04
N MET A 90 10.19 7.63 -2.40
CA MET A 90 9.34 7.94 -3.55
C MET A 90 8.75 9.35 -3.45
N LYS A 91 8.21 9.72 -2.27
CA LYS A 91 7.67 11.06 -2.02
C LYS A 91 8.74 12.12 -2.22
N HIS A 92 9.93 11.91 -1.68
CA HIS A 92 11.03 12.86 -1.79
C HIS A 92 11.48 13.05 -3.25
N LYS A 93 11.63 11.95 -4.02
CA LYS A 93 11.97 12.02 -5.45
C LYS A 93 10.88 12.71 -6.28
N ALA A 94 9.61 12.50 -5.95
CA ALA A 94 8.50 13.19 -6.58
C ALA A 94 8.50 14.69 -6.25
N GLU A 95 8.83 15.07 -5.02
CA GLU A 95 8.97 16.46 -4.57
C GLU A 95 10.12 17.17 -5.29
N ASP A 96 11.29 16.54 -5.39
CA ASP A 96 12.43 17.07 -6.14
C ASP A 96 12.06 17.32 -7.60
N MET A 97 11.34 16.38 -8.24
CA MET A 97 10.86 16.55 -9.60
C MET A 97 9.84 17.69 -9.74
N MET A 98 8.94 17.85 -8.77
CA MET A 98 8.00 18.98 -8.72
C MET A 98 8.77 20.31 -8.69
N LEU A 99 9.72 20.47 -7.76
CA LEU A 99 10.49 21.70 -7.59
C LEU A 99 11.35 21.98 -8.83
N TYR A 100 11.97 20.95 -9.37
CA TYR A 100 12.76 21.04 -10.60
C TYR A 100 11.92 21.51 -11.79
N SER A 101 10.74 20.92 -11.97
CA SER A 101 9.83 21.25 -13.07
C SER A 101 9.28 22.67 -12.95
N ARG A 102 9.01 23.15 -11.73
CA ARG A 102 8.61 24.54 -11.48
C ARG A 102 9.72 25.52 -11.85
N ARG A 103 10.96 25.22 -11.47
CA ARG A 103 12.11 26.05 -11.85
C ARG A 103 12.27 26.11 -13.37
N LEU A 104 12.19 24.98 -14.06
CA LEU A 104 12.24 24.94 -15.53
C LEU A 104 11.09 25.72 -16.18
N TYR A 105 9.91 25.72 -15.55
CA TYR A 105 8.75 26.44 -16.05
C TYR A 105 8.98 27.96 -16.06
N GLU A 106 9.63 28.49 -15.02
CA GLU A 106 10.05 29.89 -14.98
C GLU A 106 11.20 30.17 -15.99
N GLU A 107 12.21 29.30 -16.06
CA GLU A 107 13.36 29.45 -16.97
C GLU A 107 12.97 29.44 -18.45
N TYR A 108 11.92 28.70 -18.81
CA TYR A 108 11.42 28.60 -20.18
C TYR A 108 10.24 29.55 -20.47
N ASP A 109 10.09 30.62 -19.70
CA ASP A 109 9.01 31.61 -19.89
C ASP A 109 7.62 30.95 -19.98
N HIS A 110 7.35 30.06 -19.03
CA HIS A 110 6.09 29.34 -18.91
C HIS A 110 5.75 28.41 -20.11
N ASP A 111 6.75 27.96 -20.87
CA ASP A 111 6.58 26.95 -21.93
C ASP A 111 6.47 25.52 -21.35
N ARG A 112 5.24 25.03 -21.26
CA ARG A 112 4.93 23.66 -20.80
C ARG A 112 5.55 22.57 -21.67
N LYS A 113 5.67 22.80 -22.98
CA LYS A 113 6.19 21.80 -23.92
C LYS A 113 7.69 21.65 -23.76
N ALA A 114 8.41 22.75 -23.55
CA ALA A 114 9.84 22.73 -23.27
C ALA A 114 10.13 21.96 -21.98
N VAL A 115 9.42 22.28 -20.88
CA VAL A 115 9.56 21.54 -19.61
C VAL A 115 9.28 20.06 -19.82
N ALA A 116 8.22 19.73 -20.55
CA ALA A 116 7.83 18.34 -20.79
C ALA A 116 8.90 17.54 -21.52
N MET A 117 9.54 18.14 -22.52
CA MET A 117 10.62 17.50 -23.25
C MET A 117 11.85 17.26 -22.39
N THR A 118 12.12 18.11 -21.39
CA THR A 118 13.26 17.98 -20.48
C THR A 118 13.06 16.87 -19.44
N ILE A 119 11.84 16.70 -18.91
CA ILE A 119 11.59 15.77 -17.79
C ILE A 119 11.06 14.39 -18.21
N LYS A 120 10.65 14.20 -19.48
CA LYS A 120 9.91 13.04 -19.98
C LYS A 120 10.52 11.67 -19.66
N ASP A 121 11.85 11.58 -19.56
CA ASP A 121 12.56 10.31 -19.39
C ASP A 121 12.68 9.91 -17.90
N SER A 122 12.27 10.80 -16.98
CA SER A 122 12.26 10.50 -15.55
C SER A 122 11.04 9.65 -15.15
N PRO A 123 11.21 8.63 -14.28
CA PRO A 123 10.08 7.90 -13.71
C PRO A 123 9.14 8.79 -12.87
N TYR A 124 9.60 9.97 -12.44
CA TYR A 124 8.84 10.93 -11.66
C TYR A 124 8.23 12.07 -12.49
N ALA A 125 8.37 12.06 -13.82
CA ALA A 125 7.87 13.12 -14.71
C ALA A 125 6.39 13.50 -14.45
N TRP A 126 5.59 12.51 -14.05
CA TRP A 126 4.18 12.70 -13.67
C TRP A 126 3.98 13.75 -12.57
N ALA A 127 4.89 13.85 -11.59
CA ALA A 127 4.83 14.83 -10.51
C ALA A 127 5.09 16.24 -11.06
N GLY A 128 6.09 16.36 -11.93
CA GLY A 128 6.42 17.61 -12.63
C GLY A 128 5.26 18.12 -13.49
N PHE A 129 4.67 17.26 -14.32
CA PHE A 129 3.51 17.61 -15.14
C PHE A 129 2.31 18.10 -14.33
N LYS A 130 2.11 17.53 -13.13
CA LYS A 130 1.02 17.93 -12.25
C LYS A 130 1.31 19.21 -11.47
N ALA A 131 2.58 19.56 -11.27
CA ALA A 131 2.97 20.74 -10.49
C ALA A 131 2.97 22.06 -11.29
N ILE A 132 3.29 22.02 -12.58
CA ILE A 132 3.45 23.24 -13.37
C ILE A 132 2.10 23.93 -13.64
N GLY A 133 2.11 25.26 -13.55
CA GLY A 133 0.93 26.10 -13.81
C GLY A 133 -0.20 25.96 -12.78
N ASN A 134 0.10 25.49 -11.56
CA ASN A 134 -0.81 25.49 -10.41
C ASN A 134 -0.03 25.48 -9.08
N GLU A 135 -0.75 25.66 -7.98
CA GLU A 135 -0.19 25.79 -6.63
C GLU A 135 -0.23 24.49 -5.82
N LYS A 136 -0.49 23.33 -6.45
CA LYS A 136 -0.60 22.05 -5.75
C LYS A 136 0.69 21.71 -5.01
N ASP A 137 0.59 21.24 -3.79
CA ASP A 137 1.74 20.77 -3.05
C ASP A 137 2.04 19.29 -3.34
N ILE A 138 3.08 18.75 -2.72
CA ILE A 138 3.41 17.33 -2.87
C ILE A 138 2.29 16.43 -2.34
N THR A 139 1.53 16.85 -1.33
CA THR A 139 0.42 16.08 -0.77
C THR A 139 -0.70 15.92 -1.80
N ASP A 140 -1.08 17.02 -2.46
CA ASP A 140 -2.06 17.03 -3.55
C ASP A 140 -1.60 16.16 -4.73
N ILE A 141 -0.31 16.24 -5.07
CA ILE A 141 0.29 15.49 -6.17
C ILE A 141 0.33 14.00 -5.84
N MET A 142 0.63 13.61 -4.61
CA MET A 142 0.66 12.21 -4.19
C MET A 142 -0.74 11.62 -4.05
N GLY A 143 -1.75 12.42 -3.68
CA GLY A 143 -3.14 11.99 -3.49
C GLY A 143 -3.84 11.48 -4.75
N VAL A 144 -3.23 11.65 -5.92
CA VAL A 144 -3.74 11.14 -7.21
C VAL A 144 -3.13 9.80 -7.62
N LEU A 145 -2.16 9.30 -6.87
CA LEU A 145 -1.52 8.03 -7.17
C LEU A 145 -2.51 6.89 -6.93
N VAL A 146 -2.47 5.91 -7.83
CA VAL A 146 -3.16 4.64 -7.68
C VAL A 146 -2.13 3.55 -7.41
N PRO A 147 -2.51 2.43 -6.76
CA PRO A 147 -1.57 1.37 -6.40
C PRO A 147 -0.70 0.91 -7.58
N ALA A 148 -1.29 0.74 -8.77
CA ALA A 148 -0.56 0.32 -9.97
C ALA A 148 0.57 1.27 -10.42
N ASN A 149 0.50 2.56 -10.07
CA ASN A 149 1.59 3.50 -10.32
C ASN A 149 2.69 3.34 -9.29
N VAL A 150 2.31 3.21 -8.02
CA VAL A 150 3.23 3.04 -6.90
C VAL A 150 4.01 1.74 -7.05
N GLU A 151 3.36 0.64 -7.44
CA GLU A 151 3.99 -0.67 -7.67
C GLU A 151 5.18 -0.61 -8.65
N LYS A 152 5.18 0.34 -9.59
CA LYS A 152 6.27 0.51 -10.57
C LYS A 152 7.46 1.32 -10.04
N LEU A 153 7.27 2.04 -8.93
CA LEU A 153 8.21 2.99 -8.36
C LEU A 153 8.94 2.44 -7.13
N ILE A 154 8.43 1.37 -6.53
CA ILE A 154 9.02 0.71 -5.36
C ILE A 154 9.50 -0.70 -5.71
N ALA A 155 10.44 -1.21 -4.91
CA ALA A 155 10.95 -2.57 -5.07
C ALA A 155 10.30 -3.56 -4.10
N GLU A 156 10.25 -4.84 -4.50
CA GLU A 156 9.81 -5.92 -3.62
C GLU A 156 10.82 -6.14 -2.50
N TYR A 157 10.32 -6.43 -1.31
CA TYR A 157 11.16 -6.76 -0.18
C TYR A 157 12.09 -7.94 -0.53
N PRO A 158 13.42 -7.77 -0.42
CA PRO A 158 14.35 -8.84 -0.75
C PRO A 158 14.20 -9.95 0.29
N GLU A 159 13.59 -11.07 -0.08
CA GLU A 159 13.62 -12.27 0.75
C GLU A 159 15.09 -12.66 0.95
N ILE A 160 15.57 -12.60 2.20
CA ILE A 160 16.88 -13.12 2.55
C ILE A 160 16.74 -14.64 2.45
N SER A 161 17.16 -15.20 1.33
CA SER A 161 17.36 -16.64 1.19
C SER A 161 18.42 -17.06 2.21
N ASN A 162 18.01 -17.76 3.26
CA ASN A 162 18.92 -18.53 4.10
C ASN A 162 19.42 -19.76 3.33
#